data_AF-A0A525BYF9-F1
#
_entry.id   AF-A0A525BYF9-F1
#
_cell.length_a   1.000
_cell.length_b   1.000
_cell.length_c   1.000
_cell.angle_alpha   90.00
_cell.angle_beta   90.00
_cell.angle_gamma   90.00
#
_symmetry.space_group_name_H-M   'P 1'
#
loop_
_entity.id
_entity.type
_entity.pdbx_description
1 polymer ?
#
loop_
_entity_poly.entity_id
_entity_poly.type
_entity_poly.pdbx_seq_one_letter_code
_entity_poly.pdbx_strand_id
1 'polypeptide(L)' 'SFFNSALDYELSVLRNYAVPLLRSVSPLSSEFAMATLLIDFLENFNPILPDKVPRFSLLREFIGGSGFSY' A
#
# COMPACT_ATOMS: atom_id res chain seq x y z
N SER A 1 15.51 -3.73 -18.22
CA SER A 1 15.06 -4.73 -17.22
C SER A 1 14.01 -4.06 -16.36
N PHE A 2 12.91 -4.75 -16.05
CA PHE A 2 12.01 -4.29 -14.99
C PHE A 2 12.81 -4.36 -13.68
N PHE A 3 13.25 -3.20 -13.19
CA PHE A 3 13.94 -3.12 -11.90
C PHE A 3 12.86 -3.44 -10.87
N ASN A 4 12.95 -4.60 -10.23
CA ASN A 4 12.06 -4.91 -9.13
C ASN A 4 12.44 -3.95 -7.99
N SER A 5 11.68 -2.86 -7.88
CA SER A 5 11.83 -1.83 -6.87
C SER A 5 11.09 -2.15 -5.58
N ALA A 6 10.44 -3.32 -5.48
CA ALA A 6 9.73 -3.74 -4.27
C ALA A 6 10.73 -3.94 -3.14
N LEU A 7 11.09 -2.84 -2.50
CA LEU A 7 11.89 -2.82 -1.29
C LEU A 7 11.04 -3.44 -0.18
N ASP A 8 11.65 -4.22 0.71
CA ASP A 8 10.97 -5.00 1.75
C ASP A 8 10.01 -4.17 2.63
N TYR A 9 10.21 -2.85 2.67
CA TYR A 9 9.37 -1.93 3.43
C TYR A 9 8.12 -1.43 2.68
N GLU A 10 8.03 -1.56 1.35
CA GLU A 10 6.97 -0.90 0.58
C GLU A 10 5.58 -1.46 0.90
N LEU A 11 5.43 -2.78 0.93
CA LEU A 11 4.17 -3.42 1.33
C LEU A 11 3.81 -3.14 2.79
N SER A 12 4.82 -3.11 3.65
CA SER A 12 4.71 -2.76 5.07
C SER A 12 4.21 -1.33 5.30
N VAL A 13 4.62 -0.37 4.45
CA VAL A 13 4.09 1.01 4.47
C VAL A 13 2.71 1.07 3.82
N LEU A 14 2.54 0.47 2.64
CA LEU A 14 1.28 0.47 1.89
C LEU A 14 0.13 -0.07 2.72
N ARG A 15 0.38 -1.11 3.53
CA ARG A 15 -0.59 -1.72 4.45
C ARG A 15 -1.34 -0.67 5.29
N ASN A 16 -0.64 0.34 5.80
CA ASN A 16 -1.24 1.39 6.65
C ASN A 16 -2.34 2.18 5.94
N TYR A 17 -2.28 2.26 4.61
CA TYR A 17 -3.23 3.01 3.78
C TYR A 17 -4.24 2.08 3.10
N ALA A 18 -3.77 0.95 2.56
CA ALA A 18 -4.60 0.04 1.80
C ALA A 18 -5.60 -0.73 2.67
N VAL A 19 -5.20 -1.22 3.85
CA VAL A 19 -6.09 -2.05 4.69
C VAL A 19 -7.34 -1.28 5.14
N PRO A 20 -7.26 -0.02 5.64
CA PRO A 20 -8.46 0.75 5.98
C PRO A 20 -9.42 0.95 4.79
N LEU A 21 -8.86 1.20 3.59
CA LEU A 21 -9.65 1.38 2.37
C LEU A 21 -10.33 0.08 1.94
N LEU A 22 -9.61 -1.04 1.94
CA LEU A 22 -10.16 -2.35 1.61
C LEU A 22 -11.25 -2.77 2.62
N ARG A 23 -11.08 -2.44 3.91
CA ARG A 23 -12.10 -2.69 4.95
C ARG A 23 -13.37 -1.85 4.77
N SER A 24 -13.31 -0.77 4.01
CA SER A 24 -14.50 0.04 3.68
C SER A 24 -15.36 -0.55 2.55
N VAL A 25 -14.88 -1.61 1.88
CA VAL A 25 -15.63 -2.30 0.83
C VAL A 25 -16.85 -2.99 1.44
N SER A 26 -18.03 -2.70 0.88
CA SER A 26 -19.29 -3.28 1.34
C SER A 26 -19.34 -4.80 1.14
N PRO A 27 -19.88 -5.58 2.10
CA PRO A 27 -20.15 -7.00 1.93
C PRO A 27 -21.08 -7.36 0.75
N LEU A 28 -21.85 -6.39 0.25
CA LEU A 28 -22.73 -6.56 -0.91
C LEU A 28 -22.01 -6.30 -2.25
N SER A 29 -20.76 -5.84 -2.25
CA SER A 29 -19.98 -5.61 -3.46
C SER A 29 -19.52 -6.94 -4.06
N SER A 30 -19.51 -7.05 -5.39
CA SER A 30 -18.95 -8.21 -6.10
C SER A 30 -17.46 -8.43 -5.79
N GLU A 31 -16.76 -7.39 -5.37
CA GLU A 31 -15.32 -7.36 -5.08
C GLU A 31 -15.00 -7.64 -3.61
N PHE A 32 -16.00 -7.84 -2.75
CA PHE A 32 -15.78 -8.04 -1.31
C PHE A 32 -14.85 -9.23 -1.01
N ALA A 33 -15.00 -10.32 -1.78
CA ALA A 33 -14.12 -11.49 -1.66
C ALA A 33 -12.67 -11.14 -2.00
N MET A 34 -12.45 -10.35 -3.05
CA MET A 34 -11.11 -9.90 -3.44
C MET A 34 -10.52 -8.92 -2.42
N ALA A 35 -11.34 -8.01 -1.88
CA ALA A 35 -10.93 -7.09 -0.84
C ALA A 35 -10.47 -7.82 0.42
N THR A 36 -11.19 -8.87 0.83
CA THR A 36 -10.82 -9.72 1.96
C THR A 36 -9.50 -10.45 1.72
N LEU A 37 -9.34 -11.05 0.54
CA LEU A 37 -8.09 -11.73 0.17
C LEU A 37 -6.88 -10.77 0.19
N LEU A 38 -7.06 -9.54 -0.31
CA LEU A 38 -6.01 -8.53 -0.27
C LEU A 38 -5.70 -8.05 1.15
N ILE A 39 -6.70 -7.95 2.03
CA ILE A 39 -6.49 -7.67 3.46
C ILE A 39 -5.65 -8.78 4.08
N ASP A 40 -6.06 -10.04 3.91
CA ASP A 40 -5.36 -11.20 4.48
C ASP A 40 -3.91 -11.27 3.99
N PHE A 41 -3.67 -10.97 2.71
CA PHE A 41 -2.32 -10.86 2.14
C PHE A 41 -1.51 -9.76 2.84
N LEU A 42 -2.06 -8.54 2.96
CA LEU A 42 -1.39 -7.40 3.57
C LEU A 42 -1.19 -7.55 5.08
N GLU A 43 -1.99 -8.37 5.76
CA GLU A 43 -1.83 -8.66 7.19
C GLU A 43 -0.59 -9.48 7.52
N ASN A 44 0.04 -10.12 6.52
CA ASN A 44 1.34 -10.79 6.69
C ASN A 44 2.53 -9.82 6.85
N PHE A 45 2.32 -8.51 6.64
CA PHE A 45 3.38 -7.51 6.73
C PHE A 45 3.23 -6.64 7.98
N ASN A 46 4.35 -6.37 8.66
CA ASN A 46 4.34 -5.47 9.80
C ASN A 46 4.17 -4.02 9.32
N PRO A 47 3.28 -3.22 9.93
CA PRO A 47 3.08 -1.83 9.53
C PRO A 47 4.34 -1.00 9.82
N ILE A 48 4.81 -0.24 8.82
CA ILE A 48 5.94 0.68 8.95
C ILE A 48 5.48 2.10 8.63
N LEU A 49 5.85 3.07 9.48
CA LEU A 49 5.53 4.48 9.25
C LEU A 49 6.21 5.02 7.97
N PRO A 50 5.55 5.93 7.23
CA PRO A 50 6.05 6.43 5.95
C PRO A 50 7.28 7.34 6.06
N ASP A 51 7.73 7.69 7.27
CA ASP A 51 8.82 8.65 7.53
C ASP A 51 10.15 8.27 6.89
N LYS A 52 10.38 6.96 6.70
CA LYS A 52 11.60 6.43 6.09
C LYS A 52 11.48 6.18 4.60
N VAL A 53 10.31 6.42 4.00
CA VAL A 53 10.11 6.26 2.56
C VAL A 53 10.89 7.36 1.82
N PRO A 54 11.82 7.01 0.92
CA PRO A 54 12.59 7.98 0.15
C PRO A 54 11.69 8.96 -0.62
N ARG A 55 12.14 10.21 -0.73
CA ARG A 55 11.39 11.31 -1.38
C ARG A 55 11.02 11.02 -2.85
N PHE A 56 11.85 10.25 -3.55
CA PHE A 56 11.65 9.88 -4.96
C PHE A 56 11.18 8.44 -5.15
N SER A 57 10.73 7.77 -4.08
CA SER A 57 10.06 6.47 -4.20
C SER A 57 8.73 6.66 -4.92
N LEU A 58 8.42 5.77 -5.87
CA LEU A 58 7.11 5.76 -6.56
C LEU A 58 5.94 5.64 -5.58
N LEU A 59 6.16 5.00 -4.42
CA LEU A 59 5.14 4.89 -3.36
C LEU A 59 4.60 6.26 -2.93
N ARG A 60 5.44 7.31 -2.98
CA ARG A 60 5.08 8.69 -2.61
C ARG A 60 4.02 9.32 -3.53
N GLU A 61 3.78 8.78 -4.72
CA GLU A 61 2.66 9.18 -5.59
C GLU A 61 1.31 8.77 -4.99
N PHE A 62 1.28 7.68 -4.21
CA PHE A 62 0.05 7.15 -3.60
C PHE A 62 -0.15 7.61 -2.16
N ILE A 63 0.94 7.72 -1.40
CA ILE A 63 0.89 8.08 0.04
C ILE A 63 1.22 9.55 0.31
N GLY A 64 1.50 10.33 -0.74
CA GLY A 64 1.92 11.73 -0.65
C GLY A 64 3.36 11.93 -0.21
N GLY A 65 3.81 13.21 -0.22
CA GLY A 65 5.19 13.58 0.07
C GLY A 65 6.16 13.35 -1.10
N SER A 66 5.63 13.26 -2.33
CA SER A 66 6.44 13.14 -3.54
C SER A 66 7.33 14.36 -3.73
N GLY A 67 8.58 14.10 -4.13
CA GLY A 67 9.51 15.15 -4.54
C GLY A 67 9.34 15.61 -5.97
N PHE A 68 8.49 14.94 -6.76
CA PHE A 68 8.20 15.32 -8.13
C PHE A 68 7.27 16.54 -8.13
N SER A 69 7.62 17.53 -8.96
CA SER A 69 6.79 18.70 -9.21
C SER A 69 6.13 18.49 -10.57
N TYR A 70 4.79 18.54 -10.60
CA TYR A 70 3.96 18.39 -11.80
C TYR A 70 3.50 19.75 -12.31
#